data_AF-A0A969JVM2-F1
#
_entry.id   AF-A0A969JVM2-F1
#
_cell.length_a   1.000
_cell.length_b   1.000
_cell.length_c   1.000
_cell.angle_alpha   90.00
_cell.angle_beta   90.00
_cell.angle_gamma   90.00
#
_symmetry.space_group_name_H-M   'P 1'
#
loop_
_entity.id
_entity.type
_entity.pdbx_description
1 polymer ?
#
loop_
_entity_poly.entity_id
_entity_poly.type
_entity_poly.pdbx_seq_one_letter_code
_entity_poly.pdbx_strand_id
1 'polypeptide(L)'
;DGSLSNRRIWAQLPQGVVPDGICLDEAAGVWVASPTTEECLRVEAGGNITHRVKLDQGAFACTLGGSHGRTLFMLTAPGSHPDQCRSQRGGRIEVVDTPYASAGSP
;
A
#
# COMPACT_ATOMS: atom_id res chain seq x y z
N ASP A 1 24.86 4.06 12.87
CA ASP A 1 25.63 3.92 11.62
C ASP A 1 24.75 3.64 10.40
N GLY A 2 23.42 3.46 10.57
CA GLY A 2 22.50 3.17 9.46
C GLY A 2 22.59 1.73 8.95
N SER A 3 23.31 0.85 9.65
CA SER A 3 23.42 -0.55 9.25
C SER A 3 22.10 -1.29 9.44
N LEU A 4 21.78 -2.20 8.51
CA LEU A 4 20.62 -3.08 8.59
C LEU A 4 21.08 -4.49 8.96
N SER A 5 20.40 -5.10 9.93
CA SER A 5 20.67 -6.46 10.40
C SER A 5 19.36 -7.20 10.69
N ASN A 6 19.44 -8.50 11.02
CA ASN A 6 18.28 -9.30 11.40
C ASN A 6 17.14 -9.34 10.35
N ARG A 7 17.52 -9.51 9.06
CA ARG A 7 16.57 -9.76 7.96
C ARG A 7 15.77 -11.03 8.28
N ARG A 8 14.46 -10.87 8.36
CA ARG A 8 13.50 -11.95 8.63
C ARG A 8 12.20 -11.65 7.91
N ILE A 9 11.34 -12.66 7.82
CA ILE A 9 9.94 -12.44 7.44
C ILE A 9 9.28 -11.65 8.57
N TRP A 10 8.86 -10.43 8.28
CA TRP A 10 8.11 -9.60 9.23
C TRP A 10 6.62 -9.95 9.23
N ALA A 11 6.05 -10.19 8.03
CA ALA A 11 4.70 -10.67 7.81
C ALA A 11 4.69 -11.59 6.59
N GLN A 12 4.02 -12.74 6.71
CA GLN A 12 3.69 -13.58 5.56
C GLN A 12 2.36 -13.12 4.99
N LEU A 13 2.34 -12.67 3.75
CA LEU A 13 1.12 -12.24 3.08
C LEU A 13 0.36 -13.45 2.49
N PRO A 14 -0.98 -13.35 2.33
CA PRO A 14 -1.78 -14.37 1.66
C PRO A 14 -1.28 -14.65 0.25
N GLN A 15 -1.52 -15.87 -0.22
CA GLN A 15 -1.18 -16.25 -1.59
C GLN A 15 -1.85 -15.29 -2.61
N GLY A 16 -1.09 -14.88 -3.62
CA GLY A 16 -1.55 -13.97 -4.66
C GLY A 16 -1.30 -12.49 -4.36
N VAL A 17 -1.14 -12.11 -3.09
CA VAL A 17 -0.75 -10.74 -2.71
C VAL A 17 0.73 -10.54 -3.03
N VAL A 18 1.01 -9.64 -3.98
CA VAL A 18 2.36 -9.18 -4.29
C VAL A 18 2.51 -7.76 -3.75
N PRO A 19 3.36 -7.52 -2.74
CA PRO A 19 3.56 -6.18 -2.18
C PRO A 19 4.41 -5.32 -3.13
N ASP A 20 3.92 -4.13 -3.47
CA ASP A 20 4.66 -3.11 -4.21
C ASP A 20 5.00 -1.94 -3.28
N GLY A 21 4.39 -0.76 -3.45
CA GLY A 21 4.56 0.37 -2.52
C GLY A 21 3.86 0.18 -1.18
N ILE A 22 4.53 0.61 -0.11
CA ILE A 22 4.06 0.51 1.27
C ILE A 22 4.20 1.84 2.02
N CYS A 23 3.39 2.05 3.06
CA CYS A 23 3.59 3.13 4.04
C CYS A 23 3.26 2.68 5.46
N LEU A 24 3.81 3.36 6.47
CA LEU A 24 3.63 3.04 7.89
C LEU A 24 2.61 4.00 8.53
N ASP A 25 1.77 3.46 9.42
CA ASP A 25 0.88 4.24 10.27
C ASP A 25 1.37 4.36 11.72
N GLU A 26 0.75 5.29 12.47
CA GLU A 26 1.10 5.63 13.86
C GLU A 26 0.99 4.44 14.83
N ALA A 27 0.24 3.39 14.47
CA ALA A 27 0.08 2.17 15.24
C ALA A 27 1.01 1.03 14.75
N ALA A 28 2.06 1.37 14.00
CA ALA A 28 3.02 0.44 13.40
C ALA A 28 2.40 -0.58 12.42
N GLY A 29 1.21 -0.30 11.89
CA GLY A 29 0.62 -1.03 10.79
C GLY A 29 1.26 -0.61 9.46
N VAL A 30 1.51 -1.58 8.59
CA VAL A 30 2.03 -1.34 7.24
C VAL A 30 0.86 -1.45 6.26
N TRP A 31 0.58 -0.35 5.56
CA TRP A 31 -0.29 -0.37 4.39
C TRP A 31 0.49 -0.89 3.20
N VAL A 32 -0.09 -1.83 2.48
CA VAL A 32 0.55 -2.57 1.38
C VAL A 32 -0.34 -2.47 0.15
N ALA A 33 0.13 -1.78 -0.88
CA ALA A 33 -0.50 -1.81 -2.20
C ALA A 33 -0.21 -3.16 -2.88
N SER A 34 -1.24 -3.79 -3.45
CA SER A 34 -1.09 -5.04 -4.20
C SER A 34 -1.68 -4.92 -5.61
N PRO A 35 -0.83 -4.89 -6.65
CA PRO A 35 -1.30 -4.83 -8.03
C PRO A 35 -2.09 -6.09 -8.44
N THR A 36 -1.70 -7.25 -7.91
CA THR A 36 -2.22 -8.56 -8.33
C THR A 36 -3.56 -8.92 -7.71
N THR A 37 -3.92 -8.32 -6.58
CA THR A 37 -5.22 -8.57 -5.92
C THR A 37 -6.16 -7.36 -5.96
N GLU A 38 -5.75 -6.25 -6.58
CA GLU A 38 -6.55 -5.03 -6.69
C GLU A 38 -6.97 -4.50 -5.30
N GLU A 39 -6.03 -4.58 -4.36
CA GLU A 39 -6.27 -4.24 -2.96
C GLU A 39 -5.15 -3.37 -2.39
N CYS A 40 -5.49 -2.58 -1.37
CA CYS A 40 -4.55 -2.08 -0.38
C CYS A 40 -4.87 -2.67 1.00
N LEU A 41 -3.89 -3.33 1.62
CA LEU A 41 -4.05 -4.08 2.86
C LEU A 41 -3.33 -3.37 4.01
N ARG A 42 -3.96 -3.29 5.18
CA ARG A 42 -3.23 -2.93 6.42
C ARG A 42 -2.80 -4.19 7.15
N VAL A 43 -1.50 -4.38 7.29
CA VAL A 43 -0.86 -5.57 7.84
C VAL A 43 -0.11 -5.20 9.12
N GLU A 44 -0.30 -6.00 10.16
CA GLU A 44 0.47 -5.90 11.41
C GLU A 44 1.59 -6.95 11.44
N ALA A 45 2.52 -6.79 12.38
CA ALA A 45 3.62 -7.73 12.56
C ALA A 45 3.08 -9.17 12.73
N GLY A 46 3.70 -10.13 12.06
CA GLY A 46 3.21 -11.51 12.02
C GLY A 46 2.17 -11.80 10.92
N GLY A 47 1.72 -10.78 10.17
CA GLY A 47 0.85 -10.98 9.00
C GLY A 47 -0.65 -10.88 9.29
N ASN A 48 -1.05 -10.37 10.46
CA ASN A 48 -2.46 -10.10 10.75
C ASN A 48 -2.95 -8.96 9.85
N ILE A 49 -3.93 -9.25 8.98
CA ILE A 49 -4.54 -8.24 8.11
C ILE A 49 -5.78 -7.67 8.80
N THR A 50 -5.71 -6.39 9.16
CA THR A 50 -6.78 -5.71 9.89
C THR A 50 -7.73 -4.94 8.98
N HIS A 51 -7.24 -4.45 7.83
CA HIS A 51 -8.05 -3.68 6.88
C HIS A 51 -7.74 -4.09 5.44
N ARG A 52 -8.76 -3.99 4.59
CA ARG A 52 -8.66 -4.20 3.15
C ARG A 52 -9.46 -3.12 2.43
N VAL A 53 -8.81 -2.44 1.50
CA VAL A 53 -9.45 -1.51 0.57
C VAL A 53 -9.47 -2.20 -0.78
N LYS A 54 -10.66 -2.55 -1.28
CA LYS A 54 -10.82 -3.12 -2.62
C LYS A 54 -10.90 -2.01 -3.66
N LEU A 55 -10.29 -2.24 -4.80
CA LEU A 55 -10.16 -1.28 -5.89
C LEU A 55 -10.69 -1.89 -7.20
N ASP A 56 -10.76 -1.09 -8.25
CA ASP A 56 -11.20 -1.51 -9.59
C ASP A 56 -10.04 -1.84 -10.55
N GLN A 57 -8.80 -1.67 -10.07
CA GLN A 57 -7.57 -1.89 -10.83
C GLN A 57 -6.39 -2.07 -9.85
N GLY A 58 -5.24 -2.51 -10.36
CA GLY A 58 -4.07 -2.80 -9.53
C GLY A 58 -3.53 -1.58 -8.79
N ALA A 59 -3.22 -1.73 -7.49
CA ALA A 59 -2.57 -0.71 -6.67
C ALA A 59 -1.05 -0.88 -6.65
N PHE A 60 -0.32 0.16 -7.04
CA PHE A 60 1.15 0.14 -7.14
C PHE A 60 1.85 0.86 -6.00
N ALA A 61 1.22 1.87 -5.41
CA ALA A 61 1.76 2.57 -4.26
C ALA A 61 0.66 3.06 -3.33
N CYS A 62 0.99 3.27 -2.06
CA CYS A 62 0.10 3.89 -1.11
C CYS A 62 0.85 4.81 -0.14
N THR A 63 0.17 5.84 0.35
CA THR A 63 0.71 6.74 1.38
C THR A 63 -0.41 7.33 2.23
N LEU A 64 -0.12 7.60 3.51
CA LEU A 64 -1.02 8.30 4.42
C LEU A 64 -0.68 9.80 4.44
N GLY A 65 -1.71 10.64 4.35
CA GLY A 65 -1.60 12.09 4.34
C GLY A 65 -2.91 12.79 4.72
N GLY A 66 -3.13 13.99 4.18
CA GLY A 66 -4.24 14.86 4.57
C GLY A 66 -3.97 15.64 5.87
N SER A 67 -4.87 16.54 6.25
CA SER A 67 -4.67 17.47 7.39
C SER A 67 -4.42 16.77 8.73
N HIS A 68 -4.94 15.55 8.89
CA HIS A 68 -4.79 14.74 10.09
C HIS A 68 -3.96 13.47 9.86
N GLY A 69 -3.32 13.32 8.70
CA GLY A 69 -2.57 12.12 8.34
C GLY A 69 -3.42 10.85 8.16
N ARG A 70 -4.76 10.96 8.20
CA ARG A 70 -5.72 9.84 8.19
C ARG A 70 -6.35 9.55 6.83
N THR A 71 -5.84 10.17 5.78
CA THR A 71 -6.30 9.92 4.41
C THR A 71 -5.29 9.02 3.71
N LEU A 72 -5.72 7.83 3.28
CA LEU A 72 -4.91 6.92 2.47
C LEU A 72 -5.10 7.24 1.00
N PHE A 73 -4.00 7.61 0.35
CA PHE A 73 -3.90 7.78 -1.09
C PHE A 73 -3.31 6.52 -1.70
N MET A 74 -3.92 6.00 -2.76
CA MET A 74 -3.44 4.82 -3.49
C MET A 74 -3.27 5.16 -4.97
N LEU A 75 -2.07 4.90 -5.50
CA LEU A 75 -1.79 5.01 -6.92
C LEU A 75 -2.21 3.71 -7.60
N THR A 76 -3.15 3.80 -8.53
CA THR A 76 -3.72 2.64 -9.22
C THR A 76 -3.56 2.76 -10.73
N ALA A 77 -3.46 1.64 -11.43
CA ALA A 77 -3.46 1.58 -12.90
C ALA A 77 -3.98 0.22 -13.40
N PRO A 78 -4.50 0.12 -14.65
CA PRO A 78 -4.91 -1.17 -15.23
C PRO A 78 -3.75 -2.15 -15.46
N GLY A 79 -2.51 -1.68 -15.41
CA GLY A 79 -1.29 -2.45 -15.59
C GLY A 79 -0.05 -1.56 -15.60
N SER A 80 1.14 -2.18 -15.69
CA SER A 80 2.44 -1.49 -15.65
C SER A 80 3.23 -1.55 -16.97
N HIS A 81 2.68 -2.16 -18.02
CA HIS A 81 3.36 -2.26 -19.31
C HIS A 81 3.46 -0.88 -19.97
N PRO A 82 4.68 -0.34 -20.25
CA PRO A 82 4.85 1.06 -20.64
C PRO A 82 4.00 1.51 -21.83
N ASP A 83 3.91 0.71 -22.89
CA ASP A 83 3.12 1.06 -24.09
C ASP A 83 1.61 1.06 -23.83
N GLN A 84 1.13 0.19 -22.93
CA GLN A 84 -0.28 0.16 -22.53
C GLN A 84 -0.59 1.37 -21.63
N CYS A 85 0.28 1.68 -20.67
CA CYS A 85 0.14 2.86 -19.83
C CYS A 85 0.11 4.16 -20.65
N ARG A 86 0.99 4.31 -21.65
CA ARG A 86 1.04 5.49 -22.52
C ARG A 86 -0.22 5.66 -23.37
N SER A 87 -0.82 4.56 -23.82
CA SER A 87 -2.01 4.57 -24.67
C SER A 87 -3.30 4.75 -23.88
N GLN A 88 -3.50 3.94 -22.83
CA GLN A 88 -4.74 3.93 -22.04
C GLN A 88 -4.83 5.11 -21.08
N ARG A 89 -3.70 5.55 -20.51
CA ARG A 89 -3.64 6.62 -19.50
C ARG A 89 -4.63 6.42 -18.35
N GLY A 90 -4.84 5.16 -17.95
CA GLY A 90 -5.87 4.77 -16.99
C GLY A 90 -5.50 4.99 -15.52
N GLY A 91 -4.33 5.53 -15.22
CA GLY A 91 -3.85 5.68 -13.84
C GLY A 91 -4.70 6.66 -13.02
N ARG A 92 -4.92 6.34 -11.74
CA ARG A 92 -5.74 7.15 -10.81
C ARG A 92 -5.07 7.27 -9.45
N ILE A 93 -5.53 8.28 -8.70
CA ILE A 93 -5.33 8.35 -7.26
C ILE A 93 -6.66 8.04 -6.60
N GLU A 94 -6.74 6.90 -5.95
CA GLU A 94 -7.88 6.49 -5.14
C GLU A 94 -7.66 6.97 -3.71
N VAL A 95 -8.73 7.39 -3.04
CA VAL A 95 -8.64 8.03 -1.72
C VAL A 95 -9.69 7.44 -0.78
N VAL A 96 -9.25 7.03 0.40
CA VAL A 96 -10.15 6.59 1.48
C VAL A 96 -9.68 7.15 2.83
N ASP A 97 -10.62 7.40 3.73
CA ASP A 97 -10.29 7.70 5.11
C ASP A 97 -9.94 6.42 5.87
N THR A 98 -9.01 6.54 6.83
CA THR A 98 -8.61 5.44 7.70
C THR A 98 -8.61 5.87 9.16
N PRO A 99 -8.84 4.93 10.09
CA PRO A 99 -8.77 5.22 11.52
C PRO A 99 -7.32 5.39 12.02
N TYR A 100 -6.29 5.25 11.18
CA TYR A 100 -4.87 5.38 11.56
C TYR A 100 -4.20 6.56 10.85
N ALA A 101 -3.49 7.40 11.61
CA ALA A 101 -2.71 8.48 11.02
C ALA A 101 -1.35 7.99 10.50
N SER A 102 -0.73 8.77 9.61
CA SER A 102 0.64 8.54 9.11
C SER A 102 1.67 8.47 10.25
N ALA A 103 2.66 7.58 10.14
CA ALA A 103 3.84 7.57 11.02
C ALA A 103 4.86 8.68 10.70
N GLY A 104 4.56 9.56 9.73
CA GLY A 104 5.47 10.59 9.25
C GLY A 104 6.18 10.20 7.95
N SER A 105 6.99 11.13 7.43
CA SER A 105 7.89 10.86 6.31
C SER A 105 9.28 10.45 6.82
N PRO A 106 9.96 9.51 6.15
CA PRO A 106 11.33 9.12 6.50
C PRO A 106 12.32 10.29 6.56
#